data_AF-A0A3A1WFI1-F1
#
_entry.id   AF-A0A3A1WFI1-F1
#
_cell.length_a   1.000
_cell.length_b   1.000
_cell.length_c   1.000
_cell.angle_alpha   90.00
_cell.angle_beta   90.00
_cell.angle_gamma   90.00
#
_symmetry.space_group_name_H-M   'P 1'
#
loop_
_entity.id
_entity.type
_entity.pdbx_description
1 polymer ?
#
loop_
_entity_poly.entity_id
_entity_poly.type
_entity_poly.pdbx_seq_one_letter_code
_entity_poly.pdbx_strand_id
1 'polypeptide(L)'
;MIATALVFALGALVASFVALIFAPVLWSNAQRLARREFEASIPTDVREMRGEIDAARARAAFELRSDAMRHRAAREAAARERAEAGRVILENGQLLARQADLDRQIADSAGRTEHLESQIQLLVTERDALLAARQDLRTRLERRDGELATLSAKHQALSEGFDQQRFRLATAEARAEDMAVALRAQAPGRSPPPSPAKETVERPRGDLRALAATAPTLAGDPQDGLASPTGNTRLRAAIALGGAGKPSTASADHAEIRERIGDIAARVIHERIKVEGPESRLARIIADAPPPADAGEPLLADRVRRLQADETPVTAAPAKPGGAGRARRKSRR
;
A
#
# COMPACT_ATOMS: atom_id res chain seq x y z
N MET A 1 45.79 76.02 -77.62
CA MET A 1 44.71 75.01 -77.64
C MET A 1 44.62 74.26 -78.98
N ILE A 2 44.64 74.94 -80.14
CA ILE A 2 44.63 74.25 -81.46
C ILE A 2 45.94 73.47 -81.73
N ALA A 3 47.11 74.03 -81.38
CA ALA A 3 48.40 73.35 -81.59
C ALA A 3 48.53 72.04 -80.79
N THR A 4 48.06 72.01 -79.53
CA THR A 4 48.05 70.80 -78.70
C THR A 4 47.08 69.75 -79.25
N ALA A 5 45.94 70.18 -79.82
CA ALA A 5 44.99 69.27 -80.48
C ALA A 5 45.56 68.65 -81.76
N LEU A 6 46.32 69.41 -82.57
CA LEU A 6 46.96 68.91 -83.79
C LEU A 6 48.08 67.90 -83.50
N VAL A 7 48.92 68.16 -82.48
CA VAL A 7 49.97 67.20 -82.07
C VAL A 7 49.35 65.91 -81.52
N PHE A 8 48.25 66.01 -80.76
CA PHE A 8 47.50 64.84 -80.30
C PHE A 8 46.88 64.06 -81.47
N ALA A 9 46.25 64.76 -82.42
CA ALA A 9 45.67 64.13 -83.61
C ALA A 9 46.75 63.42 -84.46
N LEU A 10 47.91 64.07 -84.68
CA LEU A 10 49.04 63.47 -85.39
C LEU A 10 49.59 62.26 -84.65
N GLY A 11 49.75 62.34 -83.32
CA GLY A 11 50.17 61.21 -82.49
C GLY A 11 49.19 60.03 -82.56
N ALA A 12 47.88 60.30 -82.53
CA ALA A 12 46.84 59.27 -82.69
C ALA A 12 46.87 58.65 -84.10
N LEU A 13 47.12 59.44 -85.14
CA LEU A 13 47.20 58.97 -86.52
C LEU A 13 48.45 58.10 -86.74
N VAL A 14 49.60 58.50 -86.19
CA VAL A 14 50.83 57.70 -86.23
C VAL A 14 50.67 56.41 -85.43
N ALA A 15 50.06 56.46 -84.23
CA ALA A 15 49.79 55.28 -83.42
C ALA A 15 48.82 54.32 -84.13
N SER A 16 47.77 54.85 -84.77
CA SER A 16 46.83 54.07 -85.57
C SER A 16 47.51 53.44 -86.79
N PHE A 17 48.38 54.18 -87.47
CA PHE A 17 49.14 53.68 -88.62
C PHE A 17 50.08 52.54 -88.20
N VAL A 18 50.81 52.70 -87.09
CA VAL A 18 51.66 51.64 -86.51
C VAL A 18 50.80 50.43 -86.10
N ALA A 19 49.66 50.64 -85.45
CA ALA A 19 48.74 49.56 -85.08
C ALA A 19 48.23 48.80 -86.32
N LEU A 20 47.94 49.48 -87.42
CA LEU A 20 47.49 48.85 -88.67
C LEU A 20 48.59 48.01 -89.32
N ILE A 21 49.85 48.44 -89.22
CA ILE A 21 51.01 47.67 -89.71
C ILE A 21 51.20 46.38 -88.90
N PHE A 22 51.01 46.42 -87.58
CA PHE A 22 51.19 45.24 -86.73
C PHE A 22 49.96 44.33 -86.63
N ALA A 23 48.76 44.83 -86.90
CA ALA A 23 47.51 44.04 -86.91
C ALA A 23 47.59 42.71 -87.69
N PRO A 24 48.09 42.65 -88.95
CA PRO A 24 48.17 41.39 -89.69
C PRO A 24 49.15 40.38 -89.06
N VAL A 25 50.22 40.86 -88.41
CA VAL A 25 51.19 39.98 -87.74
C VAL A 25 50.60 39.35 -86.49
N LEU A 26 49.91 40.14 -85.65
CA LEU A 26 49.24 39.60 -84.46
C LEU A 26 48.11 38.63 -84.83
N TRP A 27 47.34 38.93 -85.88
CA TRP A 27 46.26 38.06 -86.35
C TRP A 27 46.79 36.72 -86.86
N SER A 28 47.87 36.72 -87.65
CA SER A 28 48.45 35.48 -88.17
C SER A 28 49.01 34.57 -87.07
N ASN A 29 49.60 35.14 -86.02
CA ASN A 29 50.11 34.38 -84.88
C ASN A 29 48.98 33.82 -84.01
N ALA A 30 47.93 34.60 -83.74
CA ALA A 30 46.75 34.13 -83.01
C ALA A 30 46.05 32.98 -83.75
N GLN A 31 45.89 33.11 -85.07
CA GLN A 31 45.33 32.04 -85.91
C GLN A 31 46.20 30.77 -85.89
N ARG A 32 47.53 30.90 -85.91
CA ARG A 32 48.44 29.74 -85.89
C ARG A 32 48.40 29.01 -84.54
N LEU A 33 48.25 29.75 -83.45
CA LEU A 33 48.11 29.17 -82.11
C LEU A 33 46.75 28.46 -81.97
N ALA A 34 45.67 29.13 -82.36
CA ALA A 34 44.33 28.54 -82.39
C ALA A 34 44.30 27.30 -83.29
N ARG A 35 44.91 27.35 -84.48
CA ARG A 35 44.96 26.20 -85.39
C ARG A 35 45.78 25.05 -84.85
N ARG A 36 46.88 25.31 -84.13
CA ARG A 36 47.65 24.27 -83.42
C ARG A 36 46.86 23.66 -82.26
N GLU A 37 46.10 24.45 -81.51
CA GLU A 37 45.23 23.95 -80.44
C GLU A 37 44.03 23.15 -80.99
N PHE A 38 43.46 23.58 -82.12
CA PHE A 38 42.41 22.84 -82.83
C PHE A 38 42.96 21.54 -83.44
N GLU A 39 44.12 21.57 -84.11
CA GLU A 39 44.76 20.37 -84.66
C GLU A 39 45.23 19.40 -83.57
N ALA A 40 45.54 19.90 -82.36
CA ALA A 40 45.86 19.07 -81.20
C ALA A 40 44.63 18.50 -80.48
N SER A 41 43.44 19.08 -80.68
CA SER A 41 42.19 18.63 -80.05
C SER A 41 41.28 17.84 -80.98
N ILE A 42 41.53 17.87 -82.29
CA ILE A 42 40.84 17.03 -83.26
C ILE A 42 41.57 15.67 -83.28
N PRO A 43 40.89 14.56 -82.94
CA PRO A 43 41.52 13.25 -82.98
C PRO A 43 41.93 12.93 -84.42
N THR A 44 43.24 12.76 -84.62
CA THR A 44 43.84 12.60 -85.96
C THR A 44 43.88 11.13 -86.41
N ASP A 45 43.61 10.18 -85.50
CA ASP A 45 43.57 8.73 -85.78
C ASP A 45 42.25 8.08 -85.35
N VAL A 46 41.80 7.07 -86.12
CA VAL A 46 40.58 6.28 -85.86
C VAL A 46 40.66 5.50 -84.55
N ARG A 47 41.88 5.14 -84.12
CA ARG A 47 42.10 4.46 -82.83
C ARG A 47 41.81 5.36 -81.63
N GLU A 48 42.19 6.63 -81.72
CA GLU A 48 41.95 7.63 -80.68
C GLU A 48 40.46 7.93 -80.54
N MET A 49 39.75 8.14 -81.67
CA MET A 49 38.28 8.28 -81.67
C MET A 49 37.56 7.09 -81.02
N ARG A 50 38.00 5.85 -81.29
CA ARG A 50 37.41 4.66 -80.65
C ARG A 50 37.69 4.61 -79.16
N GLY A 51 38.90 5.00 -78.73
CA GLY A 51 39.26 5.12 -77.32
C GLY A 51 38.40 6.15 -76.57
N GLU A 52 38.15 7.31 -77.17
CA GLU A 52 37.26 8.33 -76.60
C GLU A 52 35.80 7.85 -76.50
N ILE A 53 35.30 7.16 -77.53
CA ILE A 53 33.96 6.57 -77.52
C ILE A 53 33.85 5.50 -76.43
N ASP A 54 34.83 4.63 -76.29
CA ASP A 54 34.83 3.60 -75.26
C ASP A 54 34.99 4.20 -73.86
N ALA A 55 35.77 5.28 -73.71
CA ALA A 55 35.86 6.04 -72.47
C ALA A 55 34.54 6.75 -72.12
N ALA A 56 33.85 7.34 -73.10
CA ALA A 56 32.53 7.94 -72.91
C ALA A 56 31.48 6.89 -72.52
N ARG A 57 31.50 5.71 -73.16
CA ARG A 57 30.66 4.56 -72.79
C ARG A 57 30.95 4.08 -71.38
N ALA A 58 32.22 3.98 -71.00
CA ALA A 58 32.63 3.56 -69.66
C ALA A 58 32.16 4.56 -68.58
N ARG A 59 32.30 5.87 -68.85
CA ARG A 59 31.77 6.94 -67.96
C ARG A 59 30.26 6.85 -67.80
N ALA A 60 29.52 6.75 -68.91
CA ALA A 60 28.07 6.60 -68.86
C ALA A 60 27.62 5.33 -68.12
N ALA A 61 28.31 4.21 -68.33
CA ALA A 61 28.04 2.97 -67.61
C ALA A 61 28.33 3.08 -66.11
N PHE A 62 29.41 3.76 -65.74
CA PHE A 62 29.76 4.03 -64.34
C PHE A 62 28.75 4.97 -63.67
N GLU A 63 28.39 6.07 -64.32
CA GLU A 63 27.38 7.03 -63.83
C GLU A 63 26.05 6.33 -63.57
N LEU A 64 25.54 5.57 -64.56
CA LEU A 64 24.32 4.79 -64.42
C LEU A 64 24.40 3.79 -63.25
N ARG A 65 25.54 3.11 -63.09
CA ARG A 65 25.73 2.18 -61.96
C ARG A 65 25.78 2.92 -60.63
N SER A 66 26.47 4.05 -60.58
CA SER A 66 26.60 4.88 -59.39
C SER A 66 25.24 5.42 -58.95
N ASP A 67 24.41 5.88 -59.88
CA ASP A 67 23.07 6.38 -59.61
C ASP A 67 22.13 5.24 -59.21
N ALA A 68 22.22 4.08 -59.87
CA ALA A 68 21.48 2.90 -59.45
C ALA A 68 21.84 2.48 -58.01
N MET A 69 23.12 2.57 -57.62
CA MET A 69 23.57 2.30 -56.26
C MET A 69 23.08 3.38 -55.27
N ARG A 70 23.13 4.67 -55.63
CA ARG A 70 22.58 5.77 -54.80
C ARG A 70 21.08 5.62 -54.58
N HIS A 71 20.32 5.28 -55.62
CA HIS A 71 18.88 5.03 -55.51
C HIS A 71 18.57 3.82 -54.63
N ARG A 72 19.37 2.74 -54.72
CA ARG A 72 19.23 1.59 -53.82
C ARG A 72 19.51 1.97 -52.38
N ALA A 73 20.63 2.66 -52.12
CA ALA A 73 20.98 3.13 -50.78
C ALA A 73 19.91 4.06 -50.19
N ALA A 74 19.37 5.00 -50.99
CA ALA A 74 18.29 5.88 -50.57
C ALA A 74 16.99 5.10 -50.26
N ARG A 75 16.64 4.08 -51.05
CA ARG A 75 15.48 3.21 -50.77
C ARG A 75 15.69 2.37 -49.51
N GLU A 76 16.88 1.84 -49.30
CA GLU A 76 17.22 1.08 -48.09
C GLU A 76 17.18 1.96 -46.84
N ALA A 77 17.74 3.17 -46.89
CA ALA A 77 17.67 4.13 -45.80
C ALA A 77 16.21 4.49 -45.46
N ALA A 78 15.41 4.83 -46.47
CA ALA A 78 14.01 5.16 -46.27
C ALA A 78 13.17 3.95 -45.79
N ALA A 79 13.57 2.71 -46.09
CA ALA A 79 12.95 1.51 -45.55
C ALA A 79 13.29 1.32 -44.06
N ARG A 80 14.54 1.59 -43.66
CA ARG A 80 14.98 1.55 -42.25
C ARG A 80 14.28 2.60 -41.41
N GLU A 81 14.22 3.85 -41.88
CA GLU A 81 13.53 4.94 -41.18
C GLU A 81 12.04 4.62 -40.98
N ARG A 82 11.38 4.01 -41.96
CA ARG A 82 9.97 3.57 -41.82
C ARG A 82 9.82 2.44 -40.81
N ALA A 83 10.76 1.49 -40.78
CA ALA A 83 10.74 0.41 -39.80
C ALA A 83 10.96 0.93 -38.38
N GLU A 84 11.88 1.88 -38.20
CA GLU A 84 12.13 2.56 -36.93
C GLU A 84 10.92 3.39 -36.48
N ALA A 85 10.33 4.18 -37.38
CA ALA A 85 9.10 4.91 -37.09
C ALA A 85 7.96 3.97 -36.67
N GLY A 86 7.78 2.86 -37.38
CA GLY A 86 6.80 1.83 -37.02
C GLY A 86 7.05 1.25 -35.62
N ARG A 87 8.31 0.97 -35.29
CA ARG A 87 8.70 0.50 -33.96
C ARG A 87 8.38 1.52 -32.86
N VAL A 88 8.74 2.79 -33.07
CA VAL A 88 8.48 3.88 -32.11
C VAL A 88 6.97 4.07 -31.89
N ILE A 89 6.16 3.95 -32.94
CA ILE A 89 4.69 4.01 -32.81
C ILE A 89 4.17 2.87 -31.93
N LEU A 90 4.67 1.65 -32.10
CA LEU A 90 4.27 0.51 -31.28
C LEU A 90 4.72 0.68 -29.81
N GLU A 91 5.94 1.13 -29.58
CA GLU A 91 6.45 1.42 -28.23
C GLU A 91 5.60 2.51 -27.56
N ASN A 92 5.29 3.60 -28.27
CA ASN A 92 4.39 4.65 -27.76
C ASN A 92 2.97 4.11 -27.48
N GLY A 93 2.43 3.26 -28.35
CA GLY A 93 1.14 2.62 -28.11
C GLY A 93 1.14 1.75 -26.84
N GLN A 94 2.21 1.00 -26.60
CA GLN A 94 2.38 0.21 -25.38
C GLN A 94 2.52 1.09 -24.13
N LEU A 95 3.26 2.21 -24.22
CA LEU A 95 3.40 3.16 -23.12
C LEU A 95 2.05 3.79 -22.76
N LEU A 96 1.26 4.19 -23.75
CA LEU A 96 -0.09 4.73 -23.52
C LEU A 96 -1.03 3.69 -22.90
N ALA A 97 -0.95 2.43 -23.33
CA ALA A 97 -1.74 1.36 -22.73
C ALA A 97 -1.35 1.14 -21.25
N ARG A 98 -0.05 1.10 -20.94
CA ARG A 98 0.44 1.01 -19.56
C ARG A 98 0.02 2.21 -18.73
N GLN A 99 0.05 3.41 -19.31
CA GLN A 99 -0.41 4.62 -18.63
C GLN A 99 -1.89 4.51 -18.26
N ALA A 100 -2.74 4.09 -19.20
CA ALA A 100 -4.16 3.89 -18.94
C ALA A 100 -4.41 2.82 -17.85
N ASP A 101 -3.63 1.74 -17.82
CA ASP A 101 -3.74 0.71 -16.79
C ASP A 101 -3.29 1.22 -15.41
N LEU A 102 -2.22 2.03 -15.34
CA LEU A 102 -1.78 2.68 -14.11
C LEU A 102 -2.82 3.68 -13.60
N ASP A 103 -3.42 4.48 -14.49
CA ASP A 103 -4.46 5.43 -14.13
C ASP A 103 -5.71 4.72 -13.56
N ARG A 104 -6.08 3.56 -14.12
CA ARG A 104 -7.14 2.71 -13.54
C ARG A 104 -6.76 2.20 -12.16
N GLN A 105 -5.53 1.70 -11.97
CA GLN A 105 -5.07 1.23 -10.66
C GLN A 105 -5.07 2.35 -9.62
N ILE A 106 -4.68 3.57 -10.02
CA ILE A 106 -4.73 4.76 -9.16
C ILE A 106 -6.18 5.05 -8.78
N ALA A 107 -7.10 5.11 -9.74
CA ALA A 107 -8.52 5.33 -9.47
C ALA A 107 -9.12 4.27 -8.53
N ASP A 108 -8.83 3.00 -8.75
CA ASP A 108 -9.29 1.89 -7.91
C ASP A 108 -8.72 1.99 -6.49
N SER A 109 -7.46 2.39 -6.34
CA SER A 109 -6.83 2.57 -5.03
C SER A 109 -7.36 3.80 -4.29
N ALA A 110 -7.65 4.88 -5.02
CA ALA A 110 -8.27 6.08 -4.48
C ALA A 110 -9.70 5.76 -3.97
N GLY A 111 -10.50 5.04 -4.76
CA GLY A 111 -11.83 4.62 -4.34
C GLY A 111 -11.81 3.69 -3.12
N ARG A 112 -10.82 2.78 -3.02
CA ARG A 112 -10.63 1.96 -1.81
C ARG A 112 -10.26 2.79 -0.58
N THR A 113 -9.42 3.80 -0.75
CA THR A 113 -9.03 4.72 0.34
C THR A 113 -10.23 5.51 0.83
N GLU A 114 -11.02 6.09 -0.07
CA GLU A 114 -12.24 6.83 0.28
C GLU A 114 -13.27 5.93 1.00
N HIS A 115 -13.44 4.69 0.52
CA HIS A 115 -14.31 3.73 1.20
C HIS A 115 -13.84 3.43 2.62
N LEU A 116 -12.55 3.17 2.82
CA LEU A 116 -11.98 2.92 4.15
C LEU A 116 -12.09 4.14 5.07
N GLU A 117 -11.87 5.34 4.54
CA GLU A 117 -12.06 6.58 5.29
C GLU A 117 -13.52 6.75 5.74
N SER A 118 -14.49 6.46 4.87
CA SER A 118 -15.90 6.48 5.23
C SER A 118 -16.25 5.46 6.33
N GLN A 119 -15.69 4.25 6.25
CA GLN A 119 -15.88 3.22 7.29
C GLN A 119 -15.27 3.66 8.62
N ILE A 120 -14.07 4.25 8.61
CA ILE A 120 -13.41 4.78 9.81
C ILE A 120 -14.27 5.88 10.43
N GLN A 121 -14.81 6.80 9.63
CA GLN A 121 -15.70 7.85 10.12
C GLN A 121 -16.95 7.26 10.78
N LEU A 122 -17.59 6.27 10.15
CA LEU A 122 -18.75 5.58 10.73
C LEU A 122 -18.40 4.92 12.07
N LEU A 123 -17.30 4.16 12.12
CA LEU A 123 -16.85 3.51 13.37
C LEU A 123 -16.48 4.52 14.46
N VAL A 124 -15.92 5.68 14.09
CA VAL A 124 -15.64 6.77 15.03
C VAL A 124 -16.94 7.32 15.62
N THR A 125 -17.96 7.56 14.79
CA THR A 125 -19.27 8.03 15.28
C THR A 125 -19.96 7.00 16.18
N GLU A 126 -19.88 5.71 15.82
CA GLU A 126 -20.42 4.63 16.65
C GLU A 126 -19.70 4.52 17.98
N ARG A 127 -18.36 4.57 17.98
CA ARG A 127 -17.53 4.60 19.19
C ARG A 127 -17.94 5.76 20.10
N ASP A 128 -18.11 6.96 19.56
CA ASP A 128 -18.43 8.15 20.35
C ASP A 128 -19.84 8.05 20.96
N ALA A 129 -20.81 7.50 20.21
CA ALA A 129 -22.14 7.20 20.74
C ALA A 129 -22.10 6.15 21.88
N LEU A 130 -21.29 5.09 21.74
CA LEU A 130 -21.12 4.07 22.77
C LEU A 130 -20.44 4.64 24.03
N LEU A 131 -19.46 5.54 23.86
CA LEU A 131 -18.82 6.21 24.98
C LEU A 131 -19.81 7.10 25.75
N ALA A 132 -20.64 7.87 25.04
CA ALA A 132 -21.69 8.68 25.65
C ALA A 132 -22.71 7.80 26.41
N ALA A 133 -23.19 6.72 25.78
CA ALA A 133 -24.11 5.78 26.42
C ALA A 133 -23.51 5.13 27.68
N ARG A 134 -22.21 4.81 27.66
CA ARG A 134 -21.49 4.27 28.83
C ARG A 134 -21.40 5.29 29.97
N GLN A 135 -21.17 6.56 29.65
CA GLN A 135 -21.14 7.64 30.65
C GLN A 135 -22.53 7.85 31.27
N ASP A 136 -23.59 7.86 30.46
CA ASP A 136 -24.98 7.95 30.93
C ASP A 136 -25.36 6.78 31.85
N LEU A 137 -24.98 5.56 31.49
CA LEU A 137 -25.23 4.40 32.34
C LEU A 137 -24.46 4.50 33.67
N ARG A 138 -23.22 4.99 33.63
CA ARG A 138 -22.42 5.19 34.83
C ARG A 138 -23.07 6.19 35.79
N THR A 139 -23.51 7.35 35.29
CA THR A 139 -24.17 8.36 36.14
C THR A 139 -25.48 7.85 36.73
N ARG A 140 -26.24 7.04 35.97
CA ARG A 140 -27.45 6.37 36.47
C ARG A 140 -27.14 5.36 37.58
N LEU A 141 -26.07 4.58 37.43
CA LEU A 141 -25.63 3.64 38.47
C LEU A 141 -25.16 4.39 39.72
N GLU A 142 -24.35 5.42 39.59
CA GLU A 142 -23.90 6.26 40.72
C GLU A 142 -25.10 6.87 41.46
N ARG A 143 -26.15 7.29 40.74
CA ARG A 143 -27.41 7.76 41.35
C ARG A 143 -28.16 6.65 42.08
N ARG A 144 -28.27 5.45 41.50
CA ARG A 144 -28.91 4.30 42.14
C ARG A 144 -28.16 3.84 43.38
N ASP A 145 -26.84 3.86 43.36
CA ASP A 145 -25.99 3.54 44.51
C ASP A 145 -26.21 4.54 45.65
N GLY A 146 -26.31 5.84 45.32
CA GLY A 146 -26.68 6.88 46.28
C GLY A 146 -28.08 6.66 46.88
N GLU A 147 -29.07 6.35 46.04
CA GLU A 147 -30.43 6.04 46.49
C GLU A 147 -30.45 4.80 47.43
N LEU A 148 -29.73 3.73 47.08
CA LEU A 148 -29.59 2.53 47.92
C LEU A 148 -28.88 2.83 49.25
N ALA A 149 -27.83 3.65 49.25
CA ALA A 149 -27.15 4.07 50.47
C ALA A 149 -28.10 4.83 51.41
N THR A 150 -28.91 5.74 50.86
CA THR A 150 -29.92 6.46 51.67
C THR A 150 -31.01 5.53 52.20
N LEU A 151 -31.46 4.56 51.41
CA LEU A 151 -32.47 3.59 51.84
C LEU A 151 -31.92 2.66 52.92
N SER A 152 -30.67 2.22 52.78
CA SER A 152 -29.96 1.42 53.79
C SER A 152 -29.81 2.19 55.11
N ALA A 153 -29.39 3.46 55.07
CA ALA A 153 -29.28 4.30 56.26
C ALA A 153 -30.65 4.49 56.96
N LYS A 154 -31.73 4.68 56.18
CA LYS A 154 -33.10 4.74 56.73
C LYS A 154 -33.51 3.42 57.38
N HIS A 155 -33.17 2.28 56.77
CA HIS A 155 -33.47 0.97 57.34
C HIS A 155 -32.71 0.73 58.65
N GLN A 156 -31.43 1.09 58.72
CA GLN A 156 -30.63 1.04 59.94
C GLN A 156 -31.24 1.89 61.05
N ALA A 157 -31.59 3.14 60.76
CA ALA A 157 -32.23 4.04 61.74
C ALA A 157 -33.58 3.51 62.24
N LEU A 158 -34.39 2.91 61.36
CA LEU A 158 -35.64 2.25 61.76
C LEU A 158 -35.37 1.03 62.66
N SER A 159 -34.38 0.20 62.31
CA SER A 159 -33.99 -0.96 63.12
C SER A 159 -33.52 -0.54 64.51
N GLU A 160 -32.65 0.46 64.61
CA GLU A 160 -32.21 1.01 65.89
C GLU A 160 -33.39 1.55 66.72
N GLY A 161 -34.34 2.23 66.07
CA GLY A 161 -35.58 2.68 66.71
C GLY A 161 -36.42 1.53 67.27
N PHE A 162 -36.56 0.42 66.54
CA PHE A 162 -37.24 -0.78 67.00
C PHE A 162 -36.51 -1.45 68.17
N ASP A 163 -35.18 -1.53 68.13
CA ASP A 163 -34.38 -2.11 69.21
C ASP A 163 -34.47 -1.25 70.48
N GLN A 164 -34.47 0.08 70.35
CA GLN A 164 -34.72 1.00 71.46
C GLN A 164 -36.12 0.82 72.06
N GLN A 165 -37.15 0.66 71.21
CA GLN A 165 -38.52 0.39 71.68
C GLN A 165 -38.62 -0.96 72.40
N ARG A 166 -38.00 -2.01 71.86
CA ARG A 166 -37.93 -3.33 72.51
C ARG A 166 -37.24 -3.28 73.86
N PHE A 167 -36.12 -2.57 73.96
CA PHE A 167 -35.43 -2.36 75.23
C PHE A 167 -36.30 -1.59 76.23
N ARG A 168 -37.02 -0.54 75.79
CA ARG A 168 -37.98 0.19 76.63
C ARG A 168 -39.14 -0.70 77.10
N LEU A 169 -39.67 -1.55 76.23
CA LEU A 169 -40.73 -2.51 76.58
C LEU A 169 -40.20 -3.52 77.59
N ALA A 170 -39.06 -4.17 77.34
CA ALA A 170 -38.46 -5.13 78.26
C ALA A 170 -38.15 -4.52 79.64
N THR A 171 -37.66 -3.27 79.68
CA THR A 171 -37.43 -2.57 80.97
C THR A 171 -38.71 -2.17 81.67
N ALA A 172 -39.78 -1.81 80.94
CA ALA A 172 -41.09 -1.55 81.53
C ALA A 172 -41.76 -2.84 82.04
N GLU A 173 -41.64 -3.95 81.29
CA GLU A 173 -42.08 -5.28 81.68
C GLU A 173 -41.37 -5.75 82.95
N ALA A 174 -40.05 -5.63 83.03
CA ALA A 174 -39.29 -5.96 84.24
C ALA A 174 -39.74 -5.13 85.47
N ARG A 175 -40.00 -3.82 85.29
CA ARG A 175 -40.56 -3.00 86.38
C ARG A 175 -41.97 -3.44 86.78
N ALA A 176 -42.78 -3.86 85.81
CA ALA A 176 -44.13 -4.37 86.09
C ALA A 176 -44.05 -5.69 86.87
N GLU A 177 -43.10 -6.58 86.53
CA GLU A 177 -42.81 -7.80 87.28
C GLU A 177 -42.33 -7.49 88.71
N ASP A 178 -41.39 -6.55 88.89
CA ASP A 178 -40.91 -6.12 90.20
C ASP A 178 -42.04 -5.55 91.08
N MET A 179 -42.90 -4.69 90.51
CA MET A 179 -44.09 -4.18 91.20
C MET A 179 -45.07 -5.29 91.57
N ALA A 180 -45.28 -6.27 90.68
CA ALA A 180 -46.12 -7.43 90.96
C ALA A 180 -45.56 -8.28 92.13
N VAL A 181 -44.24 -8.47 92.18
CA VAL A 181 -43.56 -9.15 93.31
C VAL A 181 -43.68 -8.35 94.61
N ALA A 182 -43.50 -7.02 94.58
CA ALA A 182 -43.64 -6.16 95.75
C ALA A 182 -45.07 -6.17 96.31
N LEU A 183 -46.09 -6.12 95.43
CA LEU A 183 -47.49 -6.29 95.82
C LEU A 183 -47.75 -7.67 96.44
N ARG A 184 -47.09 -8.71 95.92
CA ARG A 184 -47.16 -10.08 96.47
C ARG A 184 -46.51 -10.18 97.85
N ALA A 185 -45.46 -9.40 98.11
CA ALA A 185 -44.77 -9.34 99.41
C ALA A 185 -45.53 -8.51 100.46
N GLN A 186 -46.29 -7.47 100.06
CA GLN A 186 -47.16 -6.70 100.95
C GLN A 186 -48.43 -7.46 101.40
N ALA A 187 -48.73 -8.62 100.79
CA ALA A 187 -49.84 -9.47 101.16
C ALA A 187 -49.35 -10.75 101.88
N PRO A 188 -49.21 -10.78 103.23
CA PRO A 188 -48.93 -12.03 103.91
C PRO A 188 -50.22 -12.85 103.99
N GLY A 189 -50.23 -13.99 103.29
CA GLY A 189 -51.22 -15.04 103.52
C GLY A 189 -52.26 -15.24 102.42
N ARG A 190 -51.84 -15.78 101.26
CA ARG A 190 -52.64 -16.81 100.57
C ARG A 190 -51.77 -17.65 99.62
N SER A 191 -51.70 -18.95 99.89
CA SER A 191 -51.16 -19.98 98.98
C SER A 191 -52.09 -20.20 97.77
N PRO A 192 -51.58 -20.78 96.65
CA PRO A 192 -52.15 -20.60 95.31
C PRO A 192 -53.11 -21.73 94.89
N PRO A 193 -54.04 -21.47 93.95
CA PRO A 193 -54.61 -22.48 93.06
C PRO A 193 -54.04 -22.38 91.63
N PRO A 194 -54.30 -23.38 90.76
CA PRO A 194 -53.35 -23.83 89.75
C PRO A 194 -53.38 -23.03 88.45
N SER A 195 -52.28 -23.19 87.72
CA SER A 195 -52.02 -22.81 86.33
C SER A 195 -53.30 -22.73 85.47
N PRO A 196 -53.66 -21.55 84.94
CA PRO A 196 -54.61 -21.50 83.85
C PRO A 196 -53.90 -21.84 82.54
N ALA A 197 -54.69 -22.49 81.69
CA ALA A 197 -54.46 -22.88 80.33
C ALA A 197 -53.51 -21.98 79.53
N LYS A 198 -52.80 -22.63 78.60
CA LYS A 198 -52.21 -22.02 77.41
C LYS A 198 -53.32 -21.31 76.63
N GLU A 199 -53.55 -20.05 76.96
CA GLU A 199 -54.34 -19.14 76.16
C GLU A 199 -53.40 -18.65 75.05
N THR A 200 -53.75 -18.99 73.82
CA THR A 200 -53.12 -18.49 72.59
C THR A 200 -53.24 -16.97 72.58
N VAL A 201 -52.23 -16.30 73.13
CA VAL A 201 -51.99 -14.88 72.90
C VAL A 201 -51.58 -14.75 71.44
N GLU A 202 -52.59 -14.46 70.62
CA GLU A 202 -52.45 -13.94 69.28
C GLU A 202 -51.49 -12.74 69.34
N ARG A 203 -50.25 -12.97 68.89
CA ARG A 203 -49.37 -11.87 68.49
C ARG A 203 -50.18 -11.01 67.51
N PRO A 204 -50.32 -9.69 67.71
CA PRO A 204 -50.77 -8.84 66.63
C PRO A 204 -49.68 -8.91 65.56
N ARG A 205 -49.89 -9.77 64.55
CA ARG A 205 -49.26 -9.68 63.23
C ARG A 205 -49.83 -8.43 62.55
N GLY A 206 -49.55 -7.27 63.12
CA GLY A 206 -49.77 -5.97 62.48
C GLY A 206 -48.60 -5.71 61.53
N ASP A 207 -48.89 -5.85 60.24
CA ASP A 207 -48.46 -4.90 59.21
C ASP A 207 -46.98 -4.79 58.82
N LEU A 208 -46.27 -5.91 58.72
CA LEU A 208 -45.10 -5.99 57.80
C LEU A 208 -45.43 -6.67 56.47
N ARG A 209 -46.68 -7.10 56.27
CA ARG A 209 -47.18 -7.62 54.98
C ARG A 209 -48.00 -6.59 54.19
N ALA A 210 -48.40 -5.47 54.81
CA ALA A 210 -49.12 -4.37 54.16
C ALA A 210 -48.18 -3.38 53.44
N LEU A 211 -46.91 -3.27 53.83
CA LEU A 211 -45.89 -2.47 53.11
C LEU A 211 -45.22 -3.22 51.95
N ALA A 212 -45.48 -4.52 51.81
CA ALA A 212 -45.16 -5.29 50.60
C ALA A 212 -46.22 -5.10 49.49
N ALA A 213 -47.35 -4.43 49.79
CA ALA A 213 -48.45 -4.18 48.85
C ALA A 213 -48.42 -2.77 48.22
N THR A 214 -47.42 -1.95 48.54
CA THR A 214 -47.15 -0.66 47.85
C THR A 214 -45.80 -0.72 47.12
N ALA A 215 -45.57 -1.80 46.38
CA ALA A 215 -44.76 -1.67 45.17
C ALA A 215 -45.70 -1.11 44.09
N PRO A 216 -45.32 -0.06 43.33
CA PRO A 216 -46.10 0.34 42.18
C PRO A 216 -46.13 -0.84 41.20
N THR A 217 -47.28 -1.50 41.14
CA THR A 217 -47.67 -2.42 40.09
C THR A 217 -47.73 -1.60 38.79
N LEU A 218 -46.60 -1.48 38.09
CA LEU A 218 -46.58 -1.18 36.67
C LEU A 218 -47.04 -2.43 35.91
N ALA A 219 -48.32 -2.80 36.09
CA ALA A 219 -49.05 -3.61 35.15
C ALA A 219 -49.77 -2.63 34.21
N GLY A 220 -49.07 -2.25 33.14
CA GLY A 220 -49.71 -1.69 31.96
C GLY A 220 -50.50 -2.78 31.24
N ASP A 221 -51.64 -2.39 30.70
CA ASP A 221 -52.61 -3.19 29.95
C ASP A 221 -52.00 -4.19 28.94
N PRO A 222 -52.68 -5.33 28.70
CA PRO A 222 -52.43 -6.14 27.53
C PRO A 222 -53.19 -5.52 26.35
N GLN A 223 -52.55 -4.59 25.65
CA GLN A 223 -52.93 -4.27 24.28
C GLN A 223 -51.81 -4.66 23.32
N ASP A 224 -52.26 -5.28 22.23
CA ASP A 224 -51.52 -5.80 21.10
C ASP A 224 -50.32 -4.94 20.67
N GLY A 225 -49.17 -5.59 20.49
CA GLY A 225 -48.00 -4.94 19.91
C GLY A 225 -46.70 -5.70 20.14
N LEU A 226 -46.45 -6.71 19.30
CA LEU A 226 -45.12 -7.14 18.83
C LEU A 226 -43.96 -6.85 19.81
N ALA A 227 -43.88 -7.63 20.88
CA ALA A 227 -42.79 -7.53 21.85
C ALA A 227 -41.44 -7.86 21.20
N SER A 228 -40.64 -6.83 20.99
CA SER A 228 -39.23 -6.97 20.62
C SER A 228 -38.49 -7.75 21.71
N PRO A 229 -37.61 -8.70 21.35
CA PRO A 229 -36.91 -9.54 22.31
C PRO A 229 -36.02 -8.67 23.21
N THR A 230 -36.29 -8.73 24.51
CA THR A 230 -35.53 -8.07 25.57
C THR A 230 -34.04 -8.39 25.42
N GLY A 231 -33.16 -7.40 25.55
CA GLY A 231 -31.71 -7.57 25.33
C GLY A 231 -31.08 -8.72 26.13
N ASN A 232 -31.68 -9.09 27.26
CA ASN A 232 -31.21 -10.19 28.10
C ASN A 232 -31.53 -11.59 27.54
N THR A 233 -32.64 -11.75 26.80
CA THR A 233 -32.95 -13.01 26.09
C THR A 233 -32.15 -13.13 24.79
N ARG A 234 -31.88 -12.01 24.10
CA ARG A 234 -30.92 -11.98 22.97
C ARG A 234 -29.50 -12.31 23.41
N LEU A 235 -29.05 -11.78 24.54
CA LEU A 235 -27.71 -12.05 25.07
C LEU A 235 -27.57 -13.51 25.53
N ARG A 236 -28.60 -14.07 26.19
CA ARG A 236 -28.60 -15.50 26.56
C ARG A 236 -28.71 -16.43 25.36
N ALA A 237 -29.48 -16.07 24.33
CA ALA A 237 -29.54 -16.82 23.07
C ALA A 237 -28.23 -16.73 22.27
N ALA A 238 -27.56 -15.57 22.28
CA ALA A 238 -26.25 -15.39 21.65
C ALA A 238 -25.13 -16.17 22.37
N ILE A 239 -25.19 -16.29 23.70
CA ILE A 239 -24.26 -17.11 24.49
C ILE A 239 -24.57 -18.63 24.35
N ALA A 240 -25.84 -18.99 24.12
CA ALA A 240 -26.23 -20.39 23.90
C ALA A 240 -25.97 -20.88 22.45
N LEU A 241 -26.10 -20.01 21.44
CA LEU A 241 -25.67 -20.31 20.06
C LEU A 241 -24.16 -20.16 19.87
N GLY A 242 -23.54 -19.20 20.57
CA GLY A 242 -22.08 -19.02 20.66
C GLY A 242 -21.52 -19.92 21.76
N GLY A 243 -21.59 -21.23 21.54
CA GLY A 243 -21.03 -22.23 22.44
C GLY A 243 -19.63 -21.85 22.91
N ALA A 244 -19.33 -22.21 24.16
CA ALA A 244 -18.10 -21.99 24.90
C ALA A 244 -16.81 -22.31 24.10
N GLY A 245 -16.44 -21.40 23.20
CA GLY A 245 -15.17 -21.33 22.53
C GLY A 245 -14.14 -20.79 23.51
N LYS A 246 -13.45 -21.73 24.17
CA LYS A 246 -12.15 -21.58 24.82
C LYS A 246 -11.29 -20.50 24.11
N PRO A 247 -10.54 -19.64 24.83
CA PRO A 247 -9.73 -18.56 24.24
C PRO A 247 -8.45 -19.07 23.52
N SER A 248 -8.53 -20.14 22.73
CA SER A 248 -7.38 -20.66 21.97
C SER A 248 -7.21 -20.00 20.60
N THR A 249 -8.21 -19.27 20.09
CA THR A 249 -8.12 -18.59 18.78
C THR A 249 -7.27 -17.34 18.85
N ALA A 250 -7.40 -16.50 19.89
CA ALA A 250 -6.59 -15.29 20.02
C ALA A 250 -5.07 -15.58 20.04
N SER A 251 -4.63 -16.64 20.74
CA SER A 251 -3.20 -16.99 20.75
C SER A 251 -2.70 -17.57 19.43
N ALA A 252 -3.57 -18.27 18.69
CA ALA A 252 -3.26 -18.78 17.35
C ALA A 252 -3.23 -17.65 16.33
N ASP A 253 -4.19 -16.72 16.41
CA ASP A 253 -4.27 -15.51 15.56
C ASP A 253 -3.05 -14.60 15.81
N HIS A 254 -2.62 -14.43 17.06
CA HIS A 254 -1.38 -13.71 17.37
C HIS A 254 -0.13 -14.45 16.89
N ALA A 255 -0.13 -15.78 16.82
CA ALA A 255 0.98 -16.54 16.24
C ALA A 255 1.02 -16.37 14.71
N GLU A 256 -0.14 -16.42 14.05
CA GLU A 256 -0.26 -16.20 12.61
C GLU A 256 0.13 -14.76 12.21
N ILE A 257 -0.27 -13.76 13.00
CA ILE A 257 0.14 -12.37 12.79
C ILE A 257 1.65 -12.22 12.96
N ARG A 258 2.26 -12.85 13.97
CA ARG A 258 3.72 -12.83 14.16
C ARG A 258 4.45 -13.51 13.00
N GLU A 259 3.91 -14.61 12.48
CA GLU A 259 4.44 -15.31 11.32
C GLU A 259 4.40 -14.43 10.07
N ARG A 260 3.25 -13.82 9.77
CA ARG A 260 3.08 -12.90 8.63
C ARG A 260 4.00 -11.68 8.72
N ILE A 261 4.16 -11.09 9.91
CA ILE A 261 5.09 -9.98 10.13
C ILE A 261 6.53 -10.44 9.91
N GLY A 262 6.89 -11.64 10.37
CA GLY A 262 8.21 -12.23 10.13
C GLY A 262 8.52 -12.43 8.65
N ASP A 263 7.55 -12.88 7.86
CA ASP A 263 7.71 -13.10 6.42
C ASP A 263 7.82 -11.79 5.64
N ILE A 264 7.02 -10.78 6.01
CA ILE A 264 7.10 -9.43 5.41
C ILE A 264 8.47 -8.81 5.72
N ALA A 265 8.93 -8.89 6.97
CA ALA A 265 10.23 -8.37 7.37
C ALA A 265 11.37 -9.06 6.60
N ALA A 266 11.30 -10.39 6.42
CA ALA A 266 12.29 -11.12 5.65
C ALA A 266 12.34 -10.65 4.18
N ARG A 267 11.18 -10.45 3.55
CA ARG A 267 11.10 -9.97 2.17
C ARG A 267 11.63 -8.55 2.00
N VAL A 268 11.34 -7.64 2.94
CA VAL A 268 11.84 -6.26 2.92
C VAL A 268 13.36 -6.22 3.09
N ILE A 269 13.91 -7.02 4.00
CA ILE A 269 15.37 -7.11 4.21
C ILE A 269 16.05 -7.68 2.96
N HIS A 270 15.45 -8.70 2.33
CA HIS A 270 15.96 -9.28 1.09
C HIS A 270 15.99 -8.27 -0.07
N GLU A 271 14.88 -7.55 -0.30
CA GLU A 271 14.83 -6.48 -1.31
C GLU A 271 15.84 -5.37 -1.00
N ARG A 272 16.04 -5.04 0.28
CA ARG A 272 17.05 -4.06 0.68
C ARG A 272 18.48 -4.53 0.38
N ILE A 273 18.78 -5.81 0.60
CA ILE A 273 20.08 -6.41 0.24
C ILE A 273 20.28 -6.42 -1.28
N LYS A 274 19.23 -6.61 -2.09
CA LYS A 274 19.34 -6.48 -3.56
C LYS A 274 19.72 -5.06 -4.00
N VAL A 275 19.11 -4.06 -3.36
CA VAL A 275 19.37 -2.64 -3.69
C VAL A 275 20.75 -2.19 -3.20
N GLU A 276 21.16 -2.60 -2.00
CA GLU A 276 22.44 -2.19 -1.39
C GLU A 276 23.64 -3.04 -1.85
N GLY A 277 23.39 -4.24 -2.38
CA GLY A 277 24.42 -5.17 -2.86
C GLY A 277 24.97 -6.12 -1.79
N PRO A 278 25.83 -7.08 -2.19
CA PRO A 278 26.31 -8.16 -1.33
C PRO A 278 27.27 -7.72 -0.22
N GLU A 279 27.84 -6.52 -0.33
CA GLU A 279 28.73 -5.92 0.69
C GLU A 279 27.97 -5.13 1.78
N SER A 280 26.63 -5.12 1.74
CA SER A 280 25.82 -4.38 2.70
C SER A 280 26.00 -4.90 4.14
N ARG A 281 25.88 -4.00 5.11
CA ARG A 281 25.95 -4.33 6.55
C ARG A 281 24.89 -5.37 6.94
N LEU A 282 23.73 -5.33 6.26
CA LEU A 282 22.62 -6.28 6.45
C LEU A 282 22.98 -7.69 5.96
N ALA A 283 23.66 -7.81 4.81
CA ALA A 283 24.13 -9.09 4.31
C ALA A 283 25.14 -9.75 5.27
N ARG A 284 26.05 -8.95 5.87
CA ARG A 284 27.02 -9.45 6.87
C ARG A 284 26.33 -9.93 8.16
N ILE A 285 25.35 -9.18 8.66
CA ILE A 285 24.60 -9.57 9.87
C ILE A 285 23.83 -10.88 9.65
N ILE A 286 23.30 -11.10 8.45
CA ILE A 286 22.59 -12.35 8.11
C ILE A 286 23.57 -13.51 7.92
N ALA A 287 24.77 -13.26 7.42
CA ALA A 287 25.84 -14.27 7.31
C ALA A 287 26.39 -14.69 8.69
N ASP A 288 26.54 -13.74 9.62
CA ASP A 288 27.06 -13.96 10.97
C ASP A 288 26.01 -14.56 11.95
N ALA A 289 24.74 -14.64 11.55
CA ALA A 289 23.68 -15.17 12.39
C ALA A 289 23.86 -16.70 12.66
N PRO A 290 23.58 -17.18 13.89
CA PRO A 290 23.74 -18.59 14.27
C PRO A 290 22.99 -19.55 13.33
N PRO A 291 23.52 -20.76 13.08
CA PRO A 291 22.83 -21.78 12.28
C PRO A 291 21.55 -22.27 12.98
N PRO A 292 20.58 -22.81 12.22
CA PRO A 292 19.25 -23.12 12.72
C PRO A 292 19.31 -24.15 13.86
N ALA A 293 18.59 -23.88 14.94
CA ALA A 293 18.33 -24.88 15.97
C ALA A 293 17.12 -25.72 15.55
N ASP A 294 17.29 -27.03 15.43
CA ASP A 294 16.30 -27.98 14.87
C ASP A 294 14.96 -28.10 15.62
N ALA A 295 14.76 -27.35 16.71
CA ALA A 295 13.57 -27.44 17.58
C ALA A 295 12.92 -26.08 17.91
N GLY A 296 13.30 -24.98 17.25
CA GLY A 296 12.77 -23.63 17.48
C GLY A 296 12.01 -23.03 16.28
N GLU A 297 11.18 -22.02 16.54
CA GLU A 297 10.56 -21.21 15.47
C GLU A 297 11.65 -20.63 14.55
N PRO A 298 11.49 -20.71 13.21
CA PRO A 298 12.53 -20.29 12.29
C PRO A 298 12.82 -18.79 12.45
N LEU A 299 14.10 -18.47 12.72
CA LEU A 299 14.55 -17.11 12.94
C LEU A 299 14.44 -16.30 11.65
N LEU A 300 14.36 -14.98 11.78
CA LEU A 300 14.24 -14.05 10.65
C LEU A 300 15.37 -14.22 9.62
N ALA A 301 16.60 -14.45 10.09
CA ALA A 301 17.76 -14.70 9.23
C ALA A 301 17.60 -15.96 8.36
N ASP A 302 16.99 -17.03 8.91
CA ASP A 302 16.75 -18.27 8.18
C ASP A 302 15.72 -18.08 7.07
N ARG A 303 14.67 -17.28 7.34
CA ARG A 303 13.67 -16.92 6.33
C ARG A 303 14.27 -16.10 5.19
N VAL A 304 15.16 -15.15 5.49
CA VAL A 304 15.88 -14.39 4.45
C VAL A 304 16.81 -15.29 3.63
N ARG A 305 17.55 -16.20 4.27
CA ARG A 305 18.41 -17.19 3.57
C ARG A 305 17.59 -18.13 2.68
N ARG A 306 16.40 -18.57 3.12
CA ARG A 306 15.48 -19.37 2.30
C ARG A 306 14.99 -18.59 1.07
N LEU A 307 14.61 -17.32 1.23
CA LEU A 307 14.23 -16.48 0.09
C LEU A 307 15.38 -16.27 -0.91
N GLN A 308 16.61 -16.12 -0.42
CA GLN A 308 17.81 -16.07 -1.28
C GLN A 308 18.04 -17.41 -1.99
N ALA A 309 17.88 -18.54 -1.28
CA ALA A 309 18.05 -19.88 -1.85
C ALA A 309 16.98 -20.22 -2.90
N ASP A 310 15.72 -19.88 -2.64
CA ASP A 310 14.58 -20.08 -3.54
C ASP A 310 14.63 -19.19 -4.79
N GLU A 311 15.38 -18.09 -4.75
CA GLU A 311 15.66 -17.25 -5.92
C GLU A 311 16.92 -17.70 -6.70
N THR A 312 17.76 -18.55 -6.11
CA THR A 312 18.94 -19.14 -6.76
C THR A 312 18.75 -20.46 -7.56
N PRO A 313 17.57 -21.04 -7.84
CA PRO A 313 17.49 -22.21 -8.70
C PRO A 313 17.31 -21.76 -10.15
N VAL A 314 18.41 -21.76 -10.92
CA VAL A 314 18.51 -22.20 -12.34
C VAL A 314 19.93 -22.01 -12.92
N THR A 315 20.84 -21.26 -12.30
CA THR A 315 22.17 -21.00 -12.91
C THR A 315 23.35 -21.76 -12.29
N ALA A 316 23.15 -22.95 -11.73
CA ALA A 316 24.27 -23.81 -11.33
C ALA A 316 23.89 -25.29 -11.30
N ALA A 317 23.87 -25.94 -12.47
CA ALA A 317 24.06 -27.39 -12.52
C ALA A 317 25.53 -27.71 -12.16
N PRO A 318 25.80 -28.66 -11.24
CA PRO A 318 27.14 -28.91 -10.74
C PRO A 318 28.00 -29.65 -11.77
N ALA A 319 29.17 -29.09 -12.07
CA ALA A 319 30.23 -29.76 -12.79
C ALA A 319 30.72 -30.97 -11.97
N LYS A 320 30.56 -32.18 -12.53
CA LYS A 320 31.14 -33.42 -12.01
C LYS A 320 32.67 -33.30 -11.93
N PRO A 321 33.32 -33.77 -10.85
CA PRO A 321 34.77 -33.84 -10.79
C PRO A 321 35.29 -35.14 -11.42
N GLY A 322 36.33 -35.01 -12.25
CA GLY A 322 37.45 -35.94 -12.38
C GLY A 322 37.18 -37.40 -12.80
N GLY A 323 37.52 -37.72 -14.04
CA GLY A 323 37.75 -39.09 -14.50
C GLY A 323 38.97 -39.15 -15.43
N ALA A 324 40.08 -39.62 -14.89
CA ALA A 324 41.37 -39.75 -15.56
C ALA A 324 41.35 -40.76 -16.73
N GLY A 325 42.15 -40.46 -17.76
CA GLY A 325 42.88 -41.45 -18.55
C GLY A 325 42.19 -42.06 -19.77
N ARG A 326 42.65 -41.68 -20.98
CA ARG A 326 43.18 -42.65 -21.98
C ARG A 326 43.77 -41.98 -23.22
N ALA A 327 45.06 -42.25 -23.41
CA ALA A 327 45.79 -42.53 -24.65
C ALA A 327 45.42 -41.78 -25.95
N ARG A 328 46.30 -40.85 -26.35
CA ARG A 328 46.52 -40.45 -27.75
C ARG A 328 46.88 -41.68 -28.58
N ARG A 329 45.99 -42.11 -29.47
CA ARG A 329 46.30 -43.07 -30.54
C ARG A 329 46.48 -42.31 -31.86
N LYS A 330 47.66 -42.49 -32.45
CA LYS A 330 48.03 -42.11 -33.82
C LYS A 330 47.04 -42.72 -34.84
N SER A 331 46.65 -41.94 -35.85
CA SER A 331 46.13 -42.40 -37.15
C SER A 331 46.13 -41.18 -38.09
N ARG A 332 47.10 -40.99 -38.99
CA ARG A 332 47.12 -41.54 -40.37
C ARG A 332 45.75 -41.44 -41.07
N ARG A 333 45.51 -40.35 -41.79
CA ARG A 333 45.36 -40.29 -43.25
C ARG A 333 45.32 -38.83 -43.69
#